data_AF-A0A934JZA7-F1
#
_entry.id   AF-A0A934JZA7-F1
#
_cell.length_a   1.000
_cell.length_b   1.000
_cell.length_c   1.000
_cell.angle_alpha   90.00
_cell.angle_beta   90.00
_cell.angle_gamma   90.00
#
_symmetry.space_group_name_H-M   'P 1'
#
loop_
_entity.id
_entity.type
_entity.pdbx_description
1 polymer ?
#
loop_
_entity_poly.entity_id
_entity_poly.type
_entity_poly.pdbx_seq_one_letter_code
_entity_poly.pdbx_strand_id
1 'polypeptide(L)' 'MARRGLKAVVVGGGIGGLAAGLAMRRAGIEVRVLEARPQLGEIGAGLSLWPIVPWRGWGWRSRSPTAAPRSGTT' A
#
# COMPACT_ATOMS: atom_id res chain seq x y z
N MET A 1 16.74 12.57 3.23
CA MET A 1 18.08 12.17 3.70
C MET A 1 18.16 10.65 3.73
N ALA A 2 18.87 10.02 2.79
CA ALA A 2 19.23 8.61 2.95
C ALA A 2 20.31 8.54 4.04
N ARG A 3 20.03 7.82 5.14
CA ARG A 3 21.02 7.61 6.21
C ARG A 3 22.07 6.62 5.70
N ARG A 4 23.10 7.12 5.01
CA ARG A 4 24.20 6.29 4.49
C ARG A 4 24.82 5.52 5.66
N GLY A 5 24.83 4.18 5.56
CA GLY A 5 25.49 3.28 6.50
C GLY A 5 24.58 2.46 7.43
N LEU A 6 23.25 2.66 7.41
CA LEU A 6 22.36 1.79 8.21
C LEU A 6 22.19 0.42 7.54
N LYS A 7 22.42 -0.64 8.33
CA LYS A 7 22.14 -2.03 7.98
C LYS A 7 21.06 -2.61 8.89
N ALA A 8 20.14 -3.40 8.33
CA ALA A 8 19.03 -4.02 9.03
C ALA A 8 18.86 -5.50 8.65
N VAL A 9 18.29 -6.28 9.56
CA VAL A 9 17.86 -7.66 9.30
C VAL A 9 16.39 -7.78 9.66
N VAL A 10 15.59 -8.37 8.77
CA VAL A 10 14.19 -8.71 9.00
C VAL A 10 14.08 -10.22 9.13
N VAL A 11 13.51 -10.70 10.22
CA VAL A 11 13.28 -12.13 10.47
C VAL A 11 11.80 -12.43 10.18
N GLY A 12 11.56 -13.32 9.21
CA GLY A 12 10.25 -13.64 8.64
C GLY A 12 10.09 -13.10 7.21
N GLY A 13 9.81 -13.99 6.26
CA GLY A 13 9.57 -13.75 4.84
C GLY A 13 8.08 -13.68 4.46
N GLY A 14 7.18 -13.54 5.43
CA GLY A 14 5.77 -13.24 5.17
C GLY A 14 5.56 -11.82 4.62
N ILE A 15 4.31 -11.48 4.28
CA ILE A 15 3.92 -10.18 3.68
C ILE A 15 4.46 -8.99 4.49
N GLY A 16 4.31 -9.01 5.82
CA GLY A 16 4.82 -7.94 6.68
C GLY A 16 6.34 -7.79 6.64
N GLY A 17 7.06 -8.92 6.61
CA GLY A 17 8.53 -8.92 6.56
C GLY A 17 9.07 -8.42 5.21
N LEU A 18 8.47 -8.87 4.11
CA LEU A 18 8.80 -8.37 2.77
C LEU A 18 8.45 -6.88 2.60
N ALA A 19 7.28 -6.45 3.10
CA ALA A 19 6.86 -5.05 3.07
C ALA A 19 7.83 -4.17 3.87
N ALA A 20 8.23 -4.60 5.06
CA ALA A 20 9.22 -3.91 5.88
C ALA A 20 10.58 -3.82 5.16
N GLY A 21 11.05 -4.93 4.57
CA GLY A 21 12.27 -4.94 3.76
C GLY A 21 12.21 -3.97 2.58
N LEU A 22 11.10 -3.93 1.85
CA LEU A 22 10.91 -3.00 0.74
C LEU A 22 10.91 -1.53 1.20
N ALA A 23 10.24 -1.23 2.31
CA ALA A 23 10.21 0.11 2.90
C ALA A 23 11.63 0.55 3.35
N MET A 24 12.39 -0.34 3.98
CA MET A 24 13.78 -0.07 4.40
C MET A 24 14.68 0.16 3.18
N ARG A 25 14.58 -0.66 2.12
CA ARG A 25 15.34 -0.43 0.88
C ARG A 25 15.01 0.93 0.26
N ARG A 26 13.71 1.31 0.22
CA ARG A 26 13.26 2.62 -0.27
C ARG A 26 13.79 3.79 0.57
N ALA A 27 14.01 3.58 1.87
CA ALA A 27 14.64 4.55 2.76
C ALA A 27 16.18 4.63 2.62
N GLY A 28 16.78 3.81 1.75
CA GLY A 28 18.23 3.75 1.55
C GLY A 28 18.99 2.93 2.60
N ILE A 29 18.29 2.04 3.31
CA ILE A 29 18.86 1.13 4.31
C ILE A 29 19.22 -0.19 3.63
N GLU A 30 20.43 -0.70 3.87
CA GLU A 30 20.81 -2.06 3.44
C GLU A 30 20.09 -3.07 4.33
N VAL A 31 19.27 -3.94 3.75
CA VAL A 31 18.44 -4.88 4.52
C VAL A 31 18.54 -6.29 3.98
N ARG A 32 18.62 -7.26 4.89
CA ARG A 32 18.54 -8.70 4.60
C ARG A 32 17.29 -9.28 5.25
N VAL A 33 16.48 -9.99 4.48
CA VAL A 33 15.31 -10.72 4.98
C VAL A 33 15.69 -12.19 5.13
N LEU A 34 15.42 -12.80 6.28
CA LEU A 34 15.67 -14.21 6.58
C LEU A 34 14.32 -14.91 6.80
N GLU A 35 14.10 -16.02 6.12
CA GLU A 35 12.90 -16.86 6.29
C GLU A 35 13.33 -18.27 6.68
N ALA A 36 12.60 -18.88 7.62
CA ALA A 36 12.91 -20.21 8.12
C ALA A 36 12.51 -21.31 7.12
N ARG A 37 11.49 -21.06 6.28
CA ARG A 37 11.08 -22.00 5.24
C ARG A 37 11.99 -21.94 4.01
N PRO A 38 12.32 -23.09 3.40
CA PRO A 38 13.13 -23.15 2.19
C PRO A 38 12.41 -22.57 0.95
N GLN A 39 11.10 -22.39 1.01
CA GLN A 39 10.30 -21.73 -0.02
C GLN A 39 9.34 -20.74 0.63
N LEU A 40 9.17 -19.58 -0.02
CA LEU A 40 8.06 -18.69 0.30
C LEU A 40 6.76 -19.40 -0.09
N GLY A 41 5.96 -19.74 0.92
CA GLY A 41 4.59 -20.20 0.74
C GLY A 41 3.68 -19.36 1.61
N GLU A 42 2.65 -18.75 1.04
CA GLU A 42 1.54 -18.22 1.82
C GLU A 42 0.89 -19.40 2.55
N ILE A 43 1.00 -19.41 3.87
CA ILE A 43 0.15 -20.26 4.71
C ILE A 43 -1.24 -19.64 4.58
N GLY A 44 -2.03 -20.08 3.59
CA GLY A 44 -3.41 -19.67 3.26
C GLY A 44 -4.12 -18.65 4.17
N ALA A 45 -3.57 -17.46 4.31
CA ALA A 45 -4.10 -16.36 5.10
C ALA A 45 -4.33 -15.24 4.10
N GLY A 46 -5.54 -15.22 3.53
CA GLY A 46 -5.90 -14.22 2.53
C GLY A 46 -5.60 -12.81 3.04
N LEU A 47 -4.72 -12.08 2.36
CA LEU A 47 -4.48 -10.67 2.63
C LEU A 47 -5.70 -9.88 2.13
N SER A 48 -6.68 -9.65 3.00
CA SER A 48 -7.78 -8.73 2.68
C SER A 48 -7.25 -7.30 2.68
N LEU A 49 -6.88 -6.82 1.49
CA LEU A 49 -6.57 -5.42 1.25
C LEU A 49 -7.87 -4.63 1.26
N TRP A 50 -8.22 -4.09 2.42
CA TRP A 50 -9.28 -3.10 2.52
C TRP A 50 -8.74 -1.74 2.06
N PRO A 51 -9.50 -0.96 1.27
CA PRO A 51 -9.09 0.38 0.89
C PRO A 51 -8.97 1.26 2.15
N ILE A 52 -7.74 1.49 2.62
CA ILE A 52 -7.46 2.37 3.77
C ILE A 52 -7.47 3.86 3.40
N VAL A 53 -7.98 4.22 2.22
CA VAL A 53 -8.11 5.63 1.82
C VAL A 53 -9.60 5.96 1.68
N PRO A 54 -10.14 6.91 2.46
CA PRO A 54 -11.47 7.42 2.16
C PRO A 54 -11.41 8.05 0.77
N TRP A 55 -12.30 7.59 -0.11
CA TRP A 55 -12.49 8.03 -1.50
C TRP A 55 -12.42 9.56 -1.69
N ARG A 56 -12.72 10.30 -0.62
CA ARG A 56 -12.64 11.75 -0.50
C ARG A 56 -11.24 12.35 -0.74
N GLY A 57 -10.16 11.57 -0.63
CA GLY A 57 -8.78 12.02 -0.93
C GLY A 57 -8.40 12.06 -2.40
N TRP A 58 -9.19 11.44 -3.30
CA TRP A 58 -8.84 11.24 -4.72
C TRP A 58 -9.54 12.19 -5.70
N GLY A 59 -10.13 13.29 -5.20
CA GLY A 59 -10.76 14.30 -6.06
C GLY A 59 -11.99 13.81 -6.82
N TRP A 60 -12.49 12.61 -6.51
CA TRP A 60 -13.70 12.03 -7.08
C TRP A 60 -14.92 12.72 -6.45
N ARG A 61 -15.24 13.92 -6.94
CA ARG A 61 -16.57 14.51 -6.80
C ARG A 61 -17.47 13.78 -7.79
N SER A 62 -18.58 13.21 -7.29
CA SER A 62 -19.70 12.87 -8.15
C SER A 62 -20.01 14.08 -9.03
N ARG A 63 -19.77 13.96 -10.34
CA ARG A 63 -20.51 14.78 -11.28
C ARG A 63 -21.93 14.25 -11.19
N SER A 64 -22.79 14.92 -10.42
CA SER A 64 -24.23 14.79 -10.60
C SER A 64 -24.49 14.98 -12.09
N PRO A 65 -25.21 14.08 -12.78
CA PRO A 65 -25.66 14.38 -14.12
C PRO A 65 -26.60 15.58 -14.00
N THR A 66 -26.07 16.71 -14.46
CA THR A 66 -26.75 17.88 -15.02
C THR A 66 -28.16 18.14 -14.49
N ALA A 67 -28.29 19.19 -13.67
CA ALA A 67 -29.55 19.90 -13.53
C ALA A 67 -30.04 20.32 -14.94
N ALA A 68 -31.05 19.64 -15.46
CA ALA A 68 -31.75 20.07 -16.66
C ALA A 68 -32.38 21.45 -16.40
N PRO A 69 -32.34 22.38 -17.37
CA PRO A 69 -32.93 23.69 -17.19
C PRO A 69 -34.43 23.55 -16.95
N ARG A 70 -34.94 24.13 -15.85
CA ARG A 70 -36.37 24.35 -15.65
C ARG A 70 -36.80 25.39 -16.69
N SER A 71 -37.33 24.94 -17.82
CA SER A 71 -38.05 25.81 -18.76
C SER A 71 -39.41 26.13 -18.15
N GLY A 72 -39.51 27.29 -17.51
CA GLY A 72 -40.77 28.02 -17.42
C GLY A 72 -40.94 28.91 -18.66
N THR A 73 -42.20 29.17 -18.99
CA THR A 73 -42.69 30.21 -19.92
C THR A 73 -42.87 29.78 -21.38
N THR A 74 -43.99 29.13 -21.71
CA THR A 74 -45.17 29.72 -22.38
C THR A 74 -46.22 28.62 -22.58
#